data_AF-A0A7Y6IMU8-F1
#
_entry.id   AF-A0A7Y6IMU8-F1
#
_cell.length_a   1.000
_cell.length_b   1.000
_cell.length_c   1.000
_cell.angle_alpha   90.00
_cell.angle_beta   90.00
_cell.angle_gamma   90.00
#
_symmetry.space_group_name_H-M   'P 1'
#
loop_
_entity.id
_entity.type
_entity.pdbx_description
1 polymer ?
#
loop_
_entity_poly.entity_id
_entity_poly.type
_entity_poly.pdbx_seq_one_letter_code
_entity_poly.pdbx_strand_id
1 'polypeptide(L)' 'MLTFDPDDLSWAQREGDACAVCHKRWPRPRVRVGRLPDDSAVLACADCAEALLPAPLGTVLAFPAR' A
#
# COMPACT_ATOMS: atom_id res chain seq x y z
N MET A 1 3.14 6.46 8.14
CA MET A 1 3.43 6.14 6.73
C MET A 1 4.65 5.23 6.72
N LEU A 2 4.53 4.03 6.15
CA LEU A 2 5.59 3.02 6.16
C LEU A 2 6.71 3.40 5.18
N THR A 3 7.96 3.24 5.61
CA THR A 3 9.14 3.39 4.74
C THR A 3 9.66 1.99 4.44
N PHE A 4 9.83 1.69 3.16
CA PHE A 4 10.38 0.41 2.71
C PHE A 4 11.85 0.58 2.37
N ASP A 5 12.64 -0.44 2.69
CA ASP A 5 14.02 -0.52 2.23
C ASP A 5 14.04 -0.88 0.73
N PRO A 6 14.72 -0.09 -0.13
CA PRO A 6 14.90 -0.47 -1.53
C PRO A 6 15.58 -1.84 -1.67
N ASP A 7 16.56 -2.18 -0.84
CA ASP A 7 17.35 -3.41 -0.98
C ASP A 7 16.52 -4.69 -0.80
N ASP A 8 15.40 -4.59 -0.08
CA ASP A 8 14.42 -5.69 0.06
C ASP A 8 13.44 -5.79 -1.13
N LEU A 9 13.47 -4.84 -2.08
CA LEU A 9 12.55 -4.76 -3.22
C LEU A 9 13.25 -5.03 -4.55
N SER A 10 12.67 -5.94 -5.34
CA SER A 10 13.05 -6.14 -6.73
C SER A 10 12.72 -4.91 -7.60
N TRP A 11 13.42 -4.78 -8.73
CA TRP A 11 13.19 -3.70 -9.71
C TRP A 11 11.71 -3.54 -10.09
N ALA A 12 11.02 -4.66 -10.32
CA ALA A 12 9.59 -4.65 -10.67
C ALA A 12 8.70 -4.10 -9.54
N GLN A 13 9.08 -4.28 -8.28
CA GLN A 13 8.32 -3.72 -7.15
C GLN A 13 8.58 -2.23 -6.98
N ARG A 14 9.84 -1.80 -7.17
CA ARG A 14 10.23 -0.37 -7.12
C ARG A 14 9.53 0.46 -8.21
N GLU A 15 9.33 -0.12 -9.40
CA GLU A 15 8.60 0.52 -10.50
C GLU A 15 7.06 0.49 -10.32
N GLY A 16 6.55 -0.25 -9.32
CA GLY A 16 5.10 -0.44 -9.12
C GLY A 16 4.46 -1.47 -10.07
N ASP A 17 5.29 -2.26 -10.76
CA ASP A 17 4.88 -3.33 -11.67
C ASP A 17 4.55 -4.65 -10.96
N ALA A 18 5.02 -4.80 -9.72
CA ALA A 18 4.79 -5.96 -8.87
C ALA A 18 4.41 -5.54 -7.45
N CYS A 19 3.57 -6.34 -6.79
CA CYS A 19 3.19 -6.10 -5.40
C CYS A 19 4.42 -6.15 -4.49
N ALA A 20 4.61 -5.12 -3.66
CA ALA A 20 5.70 -5.07 -2.68
C ALA A 20 5.70 -6.21 -1.65
N VAL A 21 4.58 -6.93 -1.48
CA VAL A 21 4.43 -8.02 -0.49
C VAL A 21 4.46 -9.40 -1.15
N CYS A 22 3.58 -9.66 -2.11
CA CYS A 22 3.39 -10.99 -2.70
C CYS A 22 4.01 -11.15 -4.09
N HIS A 23 4.69 -10.12 -4.61
CA HIS A 23 5.42 -10.13 -5.88
C HIS A 23 4.55 -10.37 -7.13
N LYS A 24 3.22 -10.44 -6.97
CA LYS A 24 2.31 -10.61 -8.11
C LYS A 24 2.37 -9.39 -9.03
N ARG A 25 2.43 -9.64 -10.33
CA ARG A 25 2.45 -8.61 -11.39
C ARG A 25 1.08 -8.34 -11.99
N TRP A 26 0.17 -9.31 -11.88
CA TRP A 26 -1.19 -9.21 -12.38
C TRP A 26 -2.21 -9.64 -11.31
N PRO A 27 -3.34 -8.91 -11.13
CA PRO A 27 -3.61 -7.56 -11.65
C PRO A 27 -2.59 -6.53 -11.13
N ARG A 28 -2.29 -5.50 -11.94
CA ARG A 28 -1.24 -4.52 -11.61
C ARG A 28 -1.51 -3.82 -10.27
N PRO A 29 -0.51 -3.69 -9.38
CA PRO A 29 -0.62 -2.93 -8.13
C PRO A 29 -1.03 -1.48 -8.38
N ARG A 30 -1.93 -0.95 -7.55
CA ARG A 30 -2.37 0.46 -7.62
C ARG A 30 -2.51 1.12 -6.26
N VAL A 31 -2.39 0.35 -5.17
CA VAL A 31 -2.62 0.87 -3.82
C VAL A 31 -1.29 1.26 -3.20
N ARG A 32 -1.12 2.53 -2.85
CA ARG A 32 0.09 3.02 -2.19
C ARG A 32 0.09 2.59 -0.73
N VAL A 33 1.06 1.77 -0.36
CA VAL A 33 1.24 1.27 1.02
C VAL A 33 2.35 1.99 1.78
N GLY A 34 3.27 2.63 1.07
CA GLY A 34 4.38 3.35 1.68
C GLY A 34 5.17 4.19 0.70
N ARG A 35 6.41 4.49 1.10
CA ARG A 35 7.40 5.19 0.28
C ARG A 35 8.80 4.58 0.46
N LEU A 36 9.63 4.79 -0.55
CA LEU A 36 11.07 4.57 -0.51
C LEU A 36 11.79 5.78 0.12
N PRO A 37 13.07 5.65 0.50
CA PRO A 37 13.89 6.78 0.96
C PRO A 37 14.03 7.89 -0.11
N ASP A 38 13.91 7.54 -1.39
CA ASP A 38 13.90 8.49 -2.52
C ASP A 38 12.50 9.11 -2.78
N ASP A 39 11.58 9.04 -1.81
CA ASP A 39 10.16 9.49 -1.90
C ASP A 39 9.27 8.76 -2.93
N SER A 40 9.84 7.83 -3.71
CA SER A 40 9.11 6.96 -4.64
C SER A 40 8.01 6.16 -3.94
N ALA A 41 6.84 6.06 -4.58
CA ALA A 41 5.68 5.37 -4.00
C ALA A 41 5.83 3.85 -4.09
N VAL A 42 5.57 3.16 -2.99
CA VAL A 42 5.53 1.68 -2.97
C VAL A 42 4.10 1.22 -3.15
N LEU A 43 3.86 0.42 -4.19
CA LEU A 43 2.53 -0.08 -4.54
C LEU A 43 2.35 -1.55 -4.13
N ALA A 44 1.15 -1.85 -3.62
CA ALA A 44 0.70 -3.20 -3.35
C ALA A 44 -0.62 -3.49 -4.08
N CYS A 45 -0.93 -4.77 -4.18
CA CYS A 45 -2.25 -5.20 -4.63
C CYS A 45 -3.29 -4.98 -3.53
N ALA A 46 -4.58 -4.93 -3.90
CA ALA A 46 -5.66 -4.61 -2.96
C ALA A 46 -5.66 -5.49 -1.70
N ASP A 47 -5.48 -6.80 -1.88
CA ASP A 47 -5.44 -7.80 -0.80
C ASP A 47 -4.29 -7.54 0.20
N CYS A 48 -3.05 -7.39 -0.30
CA CYS A 48 -1.92 -7.09 0.57
C CYS A 48 -1.97 -5.67 1.13
N ALA A 49 -2.61 -4.74 0.43
CA ALA A 49 -2.77 -3.37 0.91
C ALA A 49 -3.76 -3.31 2.07
N GLU A 50 -4.82 -4.11 2.05
CA GLU A 50 -5.78 -4.23 3.16
C GLU A 50 -5.11 -4.77 4.44
N ALA A 51 -4.17 -5.71 4.30
CA ALA A 51 -3.39 -6.22 5.43
C ALA A 51 -2.38 -5.21 5.99
N LEU A 52 -1.85 -4.30 5.15
CA LEU A 52 -0.81 -3.35 5.52
C LEU A 52 -1.36 -1.99 5.99
N LEU A 53 -2.45 -1.53 5.38
CA LEU A 53 -3.03 -0.24 5.69
C LEU A 53 -3.91 -0.40 6.93
N PRO A 54 -3.69 0.39 7.99
CA PRO A 54 -4.61 0.41 9.11
C PRO A 54 -5.99 0.79 8.57
N ALA A 55 -7.02 0.05 8.98
CA ALA A 55 -8.39 0.40 8.66
C ALA A 55 -8.60 1.87 9.04
N PRO A 56 -9.14 2.71 8.13
CA PRO A 56 -9.45 4.08 8.49
C PRO A 56 -10.35 4.02 9.72
N LEU A 57 -9.94 4.69 10.80
CA LEU A 57 -10.75 4.83 12.01
C LEU A 57 -12.05 5.49 11.55
N GLY A 58 -13.09 4.66 11.38
CA GLY A 58 -14.37 5.09 10.86
C GLY A 58 -14.84 6.28 11.68
N THR A 59 -14.97 7.43 11.04
CA THR A 59 -15.57 8.59 11.70
C THR A 59 -17.02 8.22 12.00
N VAL A 60 -17.31 7.91 13.26
CA VAL A 60 -18.67 7.70 13.73
C VAL A 60 -19.38 9.05 13.65
N LEU A 61 -20.15 9.26 12.58
CA LEU A 61 -21.09 10.37 12.51
C LEU A 61 -22.25 10.00 13.42
N ALA A 62 -22.32 10.63 14.60
CA ALA A 62 -23.48 10.53 15.46
C ALA A 62 -24.68 11.10 14.71
N PHE A 63 -25.65 10.25 14.38
CA PHE A 63 -26.94 10.71 13.87
C PHE A 63 -27.67 11.46 14.99
N PRO A 64 -28.17 12.69 14.76
CA PRO A 64 -28.99 13.36 15.77
C PRO A 64 -30.31 12.60 15.92
N ALA A 65 -30.60 12.15 17.14
CA ALA A 65 -31.92 11.68 17.52
C ALA A 65 -32.90 12.86 17.41
N ARG A 66 -34.01 12.65 16.69
CA ARG A 66 -35.15 13.57 16.64
C ARG A 66 -36.14 13.25 17.75
#